data_AF-A0A3L5H970-F1
#
_entry.id   AF-A0A3L5H970-F1
#
_cell.length_a   1.000
_cell.length_b   1.000
_cell.length_c   1.000
_cell.angle_alpha   90.00
_cell.angle_beta   90.00
_cell.angle_gamma   90.00
#
_symmetry.space_group_name_H-M   'P 1'
#
loop_
_entity.id
_entity.type
_entity.pdbx_description
1 polymer ?
#
loop_
_entity_poly.entity_id
_entity_poly.type
_entity_poly.pdbx_seq_one_letter_code
_entity_poly.pdbx_strand_id
1 'polypeptide(L)' 'MLTSITGHDSVLLRAEDPLIDMNYITSFTGMTDKWFYKLISEGHFPKPIKLG' A
#
# COMPACT_ATOMS: atom_id res chain seq x y z
N MET A 1 -12.79 -9.63 35.56
CA MET A 1 -13.61 -8.56 34.94
C MET A 1 -13.26 -8.52 33.46
N LEU A 2 -14.13 -9.09 32.61
CA LEU A 2 -14.25 -8.83 31.17
C LEU A 2 -14.28 -7.30 30.96
N THR A 3 -13.73 -6.60 29.97
CA THR A 3 -13.51 -6.77 28.52
C THR A 3 -12.54 -5.68 28.07
N SER A 4 -11.65 -5.94 27.10
CA SER A 4 -11.36 -4.98 26.02
C SER A 4 -10.73 -5.73 24.84
N ILE A 5 -11.61 -6.34 24.07
CA ILE A 5 -11.40 -6.63 22.66
C ILE A 5 -11.24 -5.29 21.92
N THR A 6 -10.03 -4.89 21.59
CA THR A 6 -9.78 -4.00 20.45
C THR A 6 -8.97 -4.85 19.47
N GLY A 7 -9.57 -5.56 18.53
CA GLY A 7 -10.40 -4.93 17.52
C GLY A 7 -9.58 -3.91 16.73
N HIS A 8 -8.31 -4.19 16.42
CA HIS A 8 -7.64 -3.47 15.34
C HIS A 8 -7.98 -4.15 14.02
N ASP A 9 -9.28 -4.22 13.74
CA ASP A 9 -9.81 -4.47 12.42
C ASP A 9 -9.34 -3.31 11.51
N SER A 10 -8.68 -3.68 10.41
CA SER A 10 -8.44 -2.84 9.22
C SER A 10 -7.73 -1.50 9.43
N VAL A 11 -6.41 -1.51 9.64
CA VAL A 11 -5.59 -0.31 9.37
C VAL A 11 -4.99 -0.44 7.98
N LEU A 12 -5.77 -0.11 6.95
CA LEU A 12 -5.22 -0.13 5.59
C LEU A 12 -4.28 1.05 5.33
N LEU A 13 -4.41 2.17 6.05
CA LEU A 13 -3.51 3.33 5.99
C LEU A 13 -3.59 4.10 7.31
N ARG A 14 -2.48 4.30 8.03
CA ARG A 14 -2.40 5.30 9.11
C ARG A 14 -1.98 6.64 8.52
N ALA A 15 -2.45 7.75 9.10
CA ALA A 15 -2.06 9.09 8.68
C ALA A 15 -0.55 9.39 8.85
N GLU A 16 0.12 8.61 9.69
CA GLU A 16 1.55 8.67 9.97
C GLU A 16 2.40 7.80 9.02
N ASP A 17 1.78 6.93 8.21
CA ASP A 17 2.52 6.07 7.29
C ASP A 17 3.05 6.90 6.10
N PRO A 18 4.36 6.83 5.79
CA PRO A 18 4.91 7.57 4.67
C PRO A 18 4.32 7.07 3.36
N LEU A 19 3.98 8.01 2.47
CA LEU A 19 3.54 7.67 1.12
C LEU A 19 4.74 7.28 0.27
N ILE A 20 4.58 6.21 -0.50
CA ILE A 20 5.59 5.69 -1.41
C ILE A 20 5.10 5.91 -2.84
N ASP A 21 5.94 6.53 -3.66
CA ASP A 21 5.65 6.74 -5.08
C ASP A 21 6.25 5.63 -5.96
N MET A 22 5.87 5.66 -7.24
CA MET A 22 6.34 4.68 -8.22
C MET A 22 7.86 4.72 -8.41
N ASN A 23 8.45 5.92 -8.35
CA ASN A 23 9.87 6.13 -8.62
C ASN A 23 10.74 5.52 -7.51
N TYR A 24 10.31 5.61 -6.26
CA TYR A 24 10.97 4.94 -5.15
C TYR A 24 10.96 3.42 -5.34
N ILE A 25 9.81 2.85 -5.71
CA ILE A 25 9.64 1.40 -5.89
C ILE A 25 10.55 0.89 -7.02
N THR A 26 10.58 1.55 -8.17
CA THR A 26 11.41 1.14 -9.32
C THR A 26 12.89 1.30 -9.00
N SER A 27 13.29 2.37 -8.32
CA SER A 27 14.68 2.59 -7.89
C SER A 27 15.15 1.56 -6.86
N PHE A 28 14.28 1.19 -5.92
CA PHE A 28 14.61 0.23 -4.86
C PHE A 28 14.67 -1.21 -5.37
N THR A 29 13.77 -1.59 -6.28
CA THR A 29 13.66 -2.98 -6.77
C THR A 29 14.45 -3.24 -8.06
N GLY A 30 14.81 -2.20 -8.81
CA GLY A 30 15.41 -2.31 -10.14
C GLY A 30 14.43 -2.79 -11.22
N MET A 31 13.14 -2.91 -10.91
CA MET A 31 12.11 -3.29 -11.88
C MET A 31 11.49 -2.07 -12.55
N THR A 32 10.85 -2.27 -13.70
CA THR A 32 10.20 -1.19 -14.44
C THR A 32 8.82 -0.88 -13.89
N ASP A 33 8.39 0.36 -14.10
CA ASP A 33 7.05 0.84 -13.78
C ASP A 33 5.94 -0.04 -14.38
N LYS A 34 6.11 -0.46 -15.63
CA LYS A 34 5.19 -1.31 -16.38
C LYS A 34 4.92 -2.64 -15.69
N TRP A 35 5.92 -3.23 -15.03
CA TRP A 35 5.77 -4.49 -14.32
C TRP A 35 4.84 -4.34 -13.12
N PHE A 36 4.98 -3.26 -12.34
CA PHE A 36 4.07 -2.98 -11.23
C PHE A 36 2.67 -2.59 -11.70
N TYR A 37 2.53 -1.82 -12.78
CA TYR A 37 1.21 -1.55 -13.36
C TYR A 37 0.49 -2.84 -13.77
N LYS A 38 1.22 -3.84 -14.29
CA LYS A 38 0.67 -5.16 -14.55
C LYS A 38 0.17 -5.82 -13.26
N LEU A 39 0.97 -5.85 -12.20
CA LEU A 39 0.54 -6.43 -10.91
C LEU A 39 -0.66 -5.70 -10.30
N ILE A 40 -0.73 -4.37 -10.41
CA ILE A 40 -1.88 -3.57 -9.98
C ILE A 40 -3.14 -4.00 -10.75
N SER A 41 -3.01 -4.21 -12.07
CA SER A 41 -4.14 -4.64 -12.91
C SER A 41 -4.62 -6.07 -12.59
N GLU A 42 -3.69 -6.95 -12.19
CA GLU A 42 -3.97 -8.33 -11.79
C GLU A 42 -4.43 -8.45 -10.32
N GLY A 43 -4.38 -7.35 -9.56
CA GLY A 43 -4.74 -7.34 -8.13
C GLY A 43 -3.67 -7.91 -7.19
N HIS A 44 -2.46 -8.16 -7.71
CA HIS A 44 -1.31 -8.65 -6.94
C HIS A 44 -0.51 -7.53 -6.26
N PHE A 45 -0.79 -6.26 -6.58
CA PHE A 45 -0.16 -5.11 -5.95
C PHE A 45 -1.21 -4.11 -5.45
N PRO A 46 -0.96 -3.40 -4.32
CA PRO A 46 -1.89 -2.41 -3.79
C PRO A 46 -2.26 -1.34 -4.83
N LYS A 47 -3.53 -0.94 -4.85
CA LYS A 47 -3.99 0.13 -5.75
C LYS A 47 -3.37 1.47 -5.33
N PRO A 48 -3.04 2.35 -6.30
CA PRO A 48 -2.59 3.70 -5.99
C PRO A 48 -3.62 4.46 -5.13
N ILE A 49 -3.12 5.25 -4.20
CA ILE A 49 -3.93 6.09 -3.32
C ILE A 49 -4.23 7.40 -4.05
N LYS A 50 -5.50 7.79 -4.11
CA LYS A 50 -5.92 9.12 -4.61
C LYS A 50 -5.98 10.10 -3.44
N LEU A 51 -5.28 11.22 -3.55
CA LEU A 51 -5.31 12.32 -2.60
C LEU A 51 -6.12 13.47 -3.22
N GLY A 52 -7.43 13.27 -3.39
CA GLY A 52 -8.33 14.21 -4.07
C GLY A 52 -9.25 13.55 -5.09
#